data_AF-A0A926BWI9-F1
#
_entry.id   AF-A0A926BWI9-F1
#
_cell.length_a   1.000
_cell.length_b   1.000
_cell.length_c   1.000
_cell.angle_alpha   90.00
_cell.angle_beta   90.00
_cell.angle_gamma   90.00
#
_symmetry.space_group_name_H-M   'P 1'
#
loop_
_entity.id
_entity.type
_entity.pdbx_description
1 polymer ?
#
loop_
_entity_poly.entity_id
_entity_poly.type
_entity_poly.pdbx_seq_one_letter_code
_entity_poly.pdbx_strand_id
1 'polypeptide(L)'
;MDKRTVLAFGLIAVVFFAWSYFFGPDPQPTTAVDSTAITSKTPTPQQTPILTDTAVAREPLPARYAPLASGANRYITVETPLYKAILNSRGGTLARFELKKYKTWYGAPVQLISDSPGFPGVLGIEYTSRDGKLVDTDNLNYSIEAPADLSLGVNDSIVVVARLDLAATGSSDASDSTNAADTTNTAADTNASSAGRIEKRFVFHGNTYAMGFSVAMQNMASEIGDGSYRVTWENGLKYQEHNSVDESSKAKVMIATGDEILTVDATSTDEPTRDTARGPIQWIGITSKYFVAALRPLTPLTDATVMVEGVNRPADSGGQVETYDVDVRLPYRDALQVQSFALLVGPLDYDLAKDFGVAEMVDFGWDFIVRPIGEYVMLPFFQFLHTFIGNFGIVIIVFSLVIRLLLWPLSIPQ
;
A
#
# COMPACT_ATOMS: atom_id res chain seq x y z
N MET A 1 -28.72 -11.39 51.74
CA MET A 1 -28.92 -11.10 50.32
C MET A 1 -30.41 -10.80 50.13
N ASP A 2 -30.74 -9.57 49.71
CA ASP A 2 -32.13 -9.15 49.54
C ASP A 2 -32.76 -9.97 48.38
N LYS A 3 -34.03 -10.38 48.53
CA LYS A 3 -34.74 -11.19 47.54
C LYS A 3 -34.80 -10.49 46.17
N ARG A 4 -34.75 -9.15 46.17
CA ARG A 4 -34.70 -8.33 44.96
C ARG A 4 -33.35 -8.41 44.25
N THR A 5 -32.26 -8.50 45.00
CA THR A 5 -30.90 -8.67 44.46
C THR A 5 -30.74 -10.05 43.83
N VAL A 6 -31.26 -11.10 44.47
CA VAL A 6 -31.26 -12.46 43.90
C VAL A 6 -32.07 -12.52 42.59
N LEU A 7 -33.20 -11.83 42.53
CA LEU A 7 -34.03 -11.75 41.32
C LEU A 7 -33.32 -11.00 40.18
N ALA A 8 -32.60 -9.91 40.49
CA ALA A 8 -31.86 -9.13 39.51
C ALA A 8 -30.71 -9.93 38.89
N PHE A 9 -29.93 -10.66 39.72
CA PHE A 9 -28.87 -11.54 39.22
C PHE A 9 -29.42 -12.71 38.40
N GLY A 10 -30.58 -13.27 38.78
CA GLY A 10 -31.26 -14.29 37.99
C GLY A 10 -31.66 -13.78 36.61
N LEU A 11 -32.20 -12.56 36.52
CA LEU A 11 -32.60 -11.95 35.25
C LEU A 11 -31.40 -11.61 34.35
N ILE A 12 -30.31 -11.10 34.92
CA ILE A 12 -29.07 -10.81 34.17
C ILE A 12 -28.47 -12.11 33.63
N ALA A 13 -28.44 -13.18 34.42
CA ALA A 13 -27.95 -14.48 33.97
C ALA A 13 -28.79 -15.01 32.79
N VAL A 14 -30.13 -14.93 32.87
CA VAL A 14 -31.01 -15.37 31.78
C VAL A 14 -30.78 -14.58 30.49
N VAL A 15 -30.63 -13.25 30.59
CA VAL A 15 -30.34 -12.40 29.41
C VAL A 15 -28.96 -12.73 28.84
N PHE A 16 -27.96 -12.93 29.69
CA PHE A 16 -26.59 -13.25 29.27
C PHE A 16 -26.51 -14.62 28.58
N PHE A 17 -27.18 -15.65 29.12
CA PHE A 17 -27.23 -16.97 28.51
C PHE A 17 -28.06 -17.00 27.23
N ALA A 18 -29.17 -16.26 27.16
CA ALA A 18 -29.93 -16.12 25.92
C ALA A 18 -29.10 -15.42 24.84
N TRP A 19 -28.41 -14.34 25.18
CA TRP A 19 -27.55 -13.63 24.23
C TRP A 19 -26.35 -14.47 23.78
N SER A 20 -25.69 -15.18 24.71
CA SER A 20 -24.60 -16.11 24.40
C SER A 20 -25.06 -17.31 23.56
N TYR A 21 -26.31 -17.75 23.68
CA TYR A 21 -26.85 -18.88 22.91
C TYR A 21 -27.21 -18.49 21.47
N PHE A 22 -27.68 -17.26 21.26
CA PHE A 22 -28.04 -16.78 19.91
C PHE A 22 -26.89 -16.10 19.16
N PHE A 23 -25.88 -15.58 19.86
CA PHE A 23 -24.81 -14.76 19.28
C PHE A 23 -23.39 -15.12 19.75
N GLY A 24 -23.20 -16.22 20.49
CA GLY A 24 -21.88 -16.69 20.92
C GLY A 24 -21.09 -17.30 19.74
N PRO A 25 -19.77 -17.06 19.65
CA PRO A 25 -18.94 -17.67 18.61
C PRO A 25 -18.86 -19.18 18.80
N ASP A 26 -18.84 -19.93 17.69
CA ASP A 26 -18.71 -21.40 17.72
C ASP A 26 -17.45 -21.82 18.48
N PRO A 27 -17.53 -22.85 19.34
CA PRO A 27 -16.38 -23.30 20.12
C PRO A 27 -15.28 -23.82 19.19
N GLN A 28 -14.14 -23.12 19.17
CA GLN A 28 -12.94 -23.63 18.51
C GLN A 28 -12.45 -24.91 19.21
N PRO A 29 -12.11 -25.97 18.46
CA PRO A 29 -11.51 -27.15 19.04
C PRO A 29 -10.10 -26.83 19.58
N THR A 30 -9.97 -26.81 20.91
CA THR A 30 -8.69 -26.82 21.62
C THR A 30 -7.88 -28.06 21.22
N THR A 31 -6.82 -27.86 20.44
CA THR A 31 -5.77 -28.87 20.30
C THR A 31 -4.68 -28.55 21.31
N ALA A 32 -4.45 -29.47 22.24
CA ALA A 32 -3.42 -29.36 23.27
C ALA A 32 -2.02 -29.27 22.63
N VAL A 33 -1.23 -28.28 23.05
CA VAL A 33 0.18 -28.15 22.68
C VAL A 33 1.00 -28.95 23.70
N ASP A 34 1.51 -30.10 23.28
CA ASP A 34 2.49 -30.85 24.07
C ASP A 34 3.90 -30.36 23.72
N SER A 35 4.57 -29.75 24.70
CA SER A 35 5.93 -29.25 24.58
C SER A 35 6.90 -30.30 25.12
N THR A 36 7.50 -31.11 24.25
CA THR A 36 8.79 -31.74 24.58
C THR A 36 9.65 -32.04 23.36
N ALA A 37 10.82 -31.37 23.34
CA ALA A 37 12.14 -31.97 23.15
C ALA A 37 12.75 -32.15 21.72
N ILE A 38 13.79 -31.32 21.48
CA ILE A 38 15.12 -31.55 20.84
C ILE A 38 15.19 -31.88 19.34
N THR A 39 15.89 -31.04 18.55
CA THR A 39 17.31 -31.28 18.17
C THR A 39 17.82 -30.26 17.15
N SER A 40 18.88 -29.57 17.55
CA SER A 40 19.82 -28.82 16.72
C SER A 40 20.42 -29.66 15.59
N LYS A 41 20.28 -29.19 14.34
CA LYS A 41 21.21 -29.54 13.25
C LYS A 41 21.59 -28.28 12.47
N THR A 42 22.90 -28.07 12.38
CA THR A 42 23.63 -27.12 11.54
C THR A 42 23.17 -27.16 10.07
N PRO A 43 23.07 -26.03 9.35
CA PRO A 43 22.71 -26.01 7.94
C PRO A 43 23.93 -26.31 7.04
N THR A 44 23.78 -27.26 6.13
CA THR A 44 24.61 -27.43 4.94
C THR A 44 23.86 -26.79 3.76
N PRO A 45 24.52 -26.04 2.85
CA PRO A 45 23.84 -25.33 1.78
C PRO A 45 23.32 -26.31 0.72
N GLN A 46 22.01 -26.29 0.45
CA GLN A 46 21.43 -27.08 -0.64
C GLN A 46 20.43 -26.26 -1.46
N GLN A 47 20.92 -25.92 -2.65
CA GLN A 47 20.27 -25.71 -3.95
C GLN A 47 18.75 -25.43 -3.98
N THR A 48 18.46 -24.23 -4.44
CA THR A 48 17.17 -23.71 -4.93
C THR A 48 16.50 -24.69 -5.91
N PRO A 49 15.28 -25.16 -5.65
CA PRO A 49 14.40 -25.69 -6.69
C PRO A 49 13.95 -24.51 -7.56
N ILE A 50 14.23 -24.59 -8.86
CA ILE A 50 13.64 -23.71 -9.86
C ILE A 50 12.15 -24.06 -9.89
N LEU A 51 11.32 -23.22 -9.27
CA LEU A 51 9.89 -23.22 -9.53
C LEU A 51 9.66 -22.39 -10.78
N THR A 52 9.25 -23.07 -11.84
CA THR A 52 8.75 -22.43 -13.06
C THR A 52 7.45 -21.72 -12.71
N ASP A 53 7.57 -20.43 -12.40
CA ASP A 53 6.41 -19.54 -12.27
C ASP A 53 5.71 -19.48 -13.63
N THR A 54 4.45 -19.92 -13.66
CA THR A 54 3.57 -19.62 -14.79
C THR A 54 3.18 -18.15 -14.62
N ALA A 55 4.07 -17.26 -15.03
CA ALA A 55 3.74 -15.86 -15.25
C ALA A 55 2.54 -15.85 -16.19
N VAL A 56 1.39 -15.38 -15.69
CA VAL A 56 0.23 -15.10 -16.52
C VAL A 56 0.72 -14.18 -17.62
N ALA A 57 0.71 -14.67 -18.87
CA ALA A 57 1.20 -13.93 -20.02
C ALA A 57 0.32 -12.68 -20.19
N ARG A 58 0.78 -11.54 -19.67
CA ARG A 58 0.20 -10.22 -19.95
C ARG A 58 0.18 -10.06 -21.47
N GLU A 59 -0.95 -9.61 -22.03
CA GLU A 59 -1.11 -9.46 -23.48
C GLU A 59 0.05 -8.61 -24.04
N PRO A 60 0.70 -9.02 -25.15
CA PRO A 60 1.88 -8.31 -25.63
C PRO A 60 1.55 -6.85 -25.94
N LEU A 61 2.34 -5.95 -25.34
CA LEU A 61 2.32 -4.50 -25.58
C LEU A 61 2.23 -4.20 -27.08
N PRO A 62 1.40 -3.22 -27.51
CA PRO A 62 1.33 -2.82 -28.90
C PRO A 62 2.72 -2.48 -29.47
N ALA A 63 3.01 -2.89 -30.71
CA ALA A 63 4.35 -2.79 -31.31
C ALA A 63 4.97 -1.38 -31.26
N ARG A 64 4.13 -0.33 -31.23
CA ARG A 64 4.58 1.07 -31.08
C ARG A 64 5.31 1.36 -29.77
N TYR A 65 5.09 0.56 -28.72
CA TYR A 65 5.78 0.69 -27.43
C TYR A 65 7.07 -0.15 -27.35
N ALA A 66 7.34 -1.01 -28.33
CA ALA A 66 8.52 -1.88 -28.32
C ALA A 66 9.87 -1.12 -28.13
N PRO A 67 10.09 0.07 -28.72
CA PRO A 67 11.31 0.83 -28.47
C PRO A 67 11.47 1.24 -27.01
N LEU A 68 10.35 1.55 -26.33
CA LEU A 68 10.30 1.97 -24.94
C LEU A 68 10.41 0.80 -23.96
N ALA A 69 10.11 -0.43 -24.39
CA ALA A 69 10.28 -1.65 -23.58
C ALA A 69 11.75 -2.11 -23.50
N SER A 70 12.64 -1.49 -24.29
CA SER A 70 14.07 -1.78 -24.35
C SER A 70 14.90 -0.85 -23.46
N GLY A 71 15.99 -1.37 -22.88
CA GLY A 71 16.89 -0.60 -22.03
C GLY A 71 17.17 -1.30 -20.70
N ALA A 72 18.34 -1.00 -20.12
CA ALA A 72 18.69 -1.47 -18.79
C ALA A 72 17.94 -0.68 -17.73
N ASN A 73 17.45 -1.37 -16.69
CA ASN A 73 16.85 -0.71 -15.53
C ASN A 73 17.89 0.20 -14.86
N ARG A 74 17.51 1.44 -14.60
CA ARG A 74 18.28 2.38 -13.81
C ARG A 74 17.57 2.62 -12.49
N TYR A 75 18.31 2.45 -11.40
CA TYR A 75 17.81 2.65 -10.06
C TYR A 75 18.29 3.98 -9.49
N ILE A 76 17.38 4.75 -8.91
CA ILE A 76 17.67 6.00 -8.21
C ILE A 76 17.37 5.80 -6.73
N THR A 77 18.41 5.79 -5.92
CA THR A 77 18.33 5.66 -4.47
C THR A 77 18.13 7.04 -3.84
N VAL A 78 17.09 7.17 -3.03
CA VAL A 78 16.84 8.34 -2.19
C VAL A 78 16.92 7.90 -0.72
N GLU A 79 17.96 8.35 -0.02
CA GLU A 79 18.19 8.03 1.38
C GLU A 79 17.87 9.21 2.30
N THR A 80 17.05 8.95 3.32
CA THR A 80 16.70 9.89 4.37
C THR A 80 17.17 9.37 5.75
N PRO A 81 17.03 10.15 6.83
CA PRO A 81 17.20 9.67 8.20
C PRO A 81 16.21 8.55 8.58
N LEU A 82 15.04 8.48 7.94
CA LEU A 82 13.95 7.57 8.30
C LEU A 82 13.84 6.34 7.42
N TYR A 83 14.13 6.47 6.12
CA TYR A 83 13.94 5.42 5.13
C TYR A 83 14.95 5.50 3.99
N LYS A 84 15.00 4.43 3.19
CA LYS A 84 15.67 4.38 1.89
C LYS A 84 14.65 3.97 0.82
N ALA A 85 14.39 4.87 -0.12
CA ALA A 85 13.52 4.62 -1.26
C ALA A 85 14.35 4.35 -2.51
N ILE A 86 13.89 3.45 -3.38
CA ILE A 86 14.52 3.21 -4.68
C ILE A 86 13.46 3.37 -5.77
N LEU A 87 13.69 4.30 -6.68
CA LEU A 87 12.90 4.44 -7.90
C LEU A 87 13.53 3.61 -9.02
N ASN A 88 12.70 3.01 -9.85
CA ASN A 88 13.13 2.23 -11.01
C ASN A 88 12.73 2.96 -12.30
N SER A 89 13.67 3.10 -13.23
CA SER A 89 13.38 3.67 -14.55
C SER A 89 12.41 2.79 -15.33
N ARG A 90 12.42 1.47 -15.11
CA ARG A 90 11.38 0.57 -15.64
C ARG A 90 10.08 0.87 -14.88
N GLY A 91 9.09 1.36 -15.60
CA GLY A 91 7.80 1.80 -15.09
C GLY A 91 7.80 3.16 -14.40
N GLY A 92 8.96 3.77 -14.12
CA GLY A 92 9.02 4.99 -13.31
C GLY A 92 8.43 4.79 -11.91
N THR A 93 8.55 3.58 -11.36
CA THR A 93 7.86 3.10 -10.16
C THR A 93 8.68 3.31 -8.90
N LEU A 94 8.01 3.21 -7.75
CA LEU A 94 8.68 3.02 -6.46
C LEU A 94 8.95 1.53 -6.26
N ALA A 95 10.18 1.09 -6.49
CA ALA A 95 10.58 -0.31 -6.47
C ALA A 95 10.90 -0.83 -5.06
N ARG A 96 11.37 0.06 -4.17
CA ARG A 96 11.78 -0.33 -2.81
C ARG A 96 11.53 0.80 -1.83
N PHE A 97 11.11 0.45 -0.62
CA PHE A 97 10.97 1.38 0.50
C PHE A 97 11.37 0.68 1.80
N GLU A 98 12.59 0.95 2.29
CA GLU A 98 13.15 0.35 3.50
C GLU A 98 13.06 1.32 4.68
N LEU A 99 12.55 0.87 5.83
CA LEU A 99 12.46 1.68 7.04
C LEU A 99 13.70 1.47 7.91
N LYS A 100 14.46 2.54 8.19
CA LYS A 100 15.75 2.45 8.90
C LYS A 100 15.61 2.20 10.40
N LYS A 101 14.45 2.55 10.98
CA LYS A 101 14.15 2.39 12.41
C LYS A 101 13.52 1.06 12.78
N TYR A 102 13.14 0.23 11.80
CA TYR A 102 12.40 -1.01 12.02
C TYR A 102 13.19 -2.19 11.45
N LYS A 103 13.21 -3.29 12.20
CA LYS A 103 13.91 -4.51 11.82
C LYS A 103 12.92 -5.66 11.72
N THR A 104 13.15 -6.54 10.75
CA THR A 104 12.46 -7.81 10.64
C THR A 104 12.84 -8.73 11.81
N TRP A 105 12.10 -9.82 11.98
CA TRP A 105 12.38 -10.83 13.01
C TRP A 105 13.79 -11.47 12.90
N TYR A 106 14.39 -11.45 11.71
CA TYR A 106 15.75 -11.94 11.43
C TYR A 106 16.81 -10.82 11.35
N GLY A 107 16.44 -9.59 11.71
CA GLY A 107 17.38 -8.48 11.93
C GLY A 107 17.73 -7.62 10.70
N ALA A 108 17.12 -7.86 9.54
CA ALA A 108 17.26 -6.99 8.36
C ALA A 108 16.36 -5.75 8.49
N PRO A 109 16.62 -4.66 7.76
CA PRO A 109 15.68 -3.53 7.67
C PRO A 109 14.33 -3.99 7.11
N VAL A 110 13.24 -3.46 7.69
CA VAL A 110 11.89 -3.66 7.14
C VAL A 110 11.79 -3.05 5.76
N GLN A 111 11.25 -3.78 4.79
CA GLN A 111 11.10 -3.30 3.42
C GLN A 111 9.72 -3.58 2.84
N LEU A 112 8.95 -2.53 2.55
CA LEU A 112 7.50 -2.60 2.43
C LEU A 112 6.93 -2.90 1.04
N ILE A 113 7.75 -2.86 -0.01
CA ILE A 113 7.32 -3.06 -1.40
C ILE A 113 7.68 -4.49 -1.84
N SER A 114 6.87 -5.15 -2.67
CA SER A 114 7.24 -6.48 -3.17
C SER A 114 8.58 -6.45 -3.93
N ASP A 115 9.41 -7.48 -3.75
CA ASP A 115 10.64 -7.73 -4.51
C ASP A 115 10.54 -9.00 -5.37
N SER A 116 9.31 -9.40 -5.72
CA SER A 116 9.05 -10.50 -6.66
C SER A 116 9.82 -10.33 -7.96
N PRO A 117 10.39 -11.41 -8.53
CA PRO A 117 11.13 -11.34 -9.78
C PRO A 117 10.33 -10.68 -10.91
N GLY A 118 10.92 -9.71 -11.59
CA GLY A 118 10.27 -9.00 -12.71
C GLY A 118 9.28 -7.91 -12.29
N PHE A 119 8.93 -7.78 -11.00
CA PHE A 119 8.08 -6.71 -10.52
C PHE A 119 8.86 -5.38 -10.50
N PRO A 120 8.44 -4.37 -11.28
CA PRO A 120 9.20 -3.13 -11.40
C PRO A 120 9.00 -2.21 -10.19
N GLY A 121 7.89 -2.31 -9.46
CA GLY A 121 7.54 -1.50 -8.29
C GLY A 121 6.07 -1.08 -8.29
N VAL A 122 5.68 -0.25 -7.32
CA VAL A 122 4.31 0.26 -7.18
C VAL A 122 4.14 1.64 -7.81
N LEU A 123 2.90 2.15 -7.84
CA LEU A 123 2.49 3.40 -8.48
C LEU A 123 2.64 3.31 -10.00
N GLY A 124 2.19 2.18 -10.53
CA GLY A 124 2.15 1.91 -11.95
C GLY A 124 1.13 2.77 -12.68
N ILE A 125 1.22 2.78 -14.00
CA ILE A 125 0.23 3.47 -14.85
C ILE A 125 -0.24 2.53 -15.93
N GLU A 126 -1.55 2.42 -16.02
CA GLU A 126 -2.21 1.67 -17.08
C GLU A 126 -3.28 2.50 -17.76
N TYR A 127 -3.55 2.21 -19.03
CA TYR A 127 -4.69 2.79 -19.74
C TYR A 127 -5.14 1.88 -20.88
N THR A 128 -6.40 2.02 -21.28
CA THR A 128 -6.88 1.36 -22.50
C THR A 128 -6.50 2.21 -23.70
N SER A 129 -5.79 1.60 -24.65
CA SER A 129 -5.39 2.23 -25.90
C SER A 129 -6.59 2.44 -26.85
N ARG A 130 -6.49 3.34 -27.84
CA ARG A 130 -7.52 3.55 -28.89
C ARG A 130 -7.92 2.29 -29.66
N ASP A 131 -7.03 1.31 -29.76
CA ASP A 131 -7.28 0.00 -30.36
C ASP A 131 -7.93 -1.01 -29.39
N GLY A 132 -8.31 -0.56 -28.19
CA GLY A 132 -8.97 -1.36 -27.16
C GLY A 132 -8.02 -2.25 -26.34
N LYS A 133 -6.70 -2.14 -26.52
CA LYS A 133 -5.71 -2.95 -25.79
C LYS A 133 -5.33 -2.30 -24.47
N LEU A 134 -5.12 -3.10 -23.43
CA LEU A 134 -4.51 -2.62 -22.19
C LEU A 134 -3.05 -2.28 -22.46
N VAL A 135 -2.65 -1.07 -22.07
CA VAL A 135 -1.25 -0.64 -22.05
C VAL A 135 -0.84 -0.50 -20.61
N ASP A 136 0.00 -1.44 -20.16
CA ASP A 136 0.69 -1.39 -18.88
C ASP A 136 2.08 -0.75 -19.10
N THR A 137 2.29 0.41 -18.48
CA THR A 137 3.54 1.16 -18.65
C THR A 137 4.65 0.70 -17.72
N ASP A 138 4.39 -0.25 -16.83
CA ASP A 138 5.33 -0.69 -15.79
C ASP A 138 6.55 -1.40 -16.37
N ASN A 139 6.41 -1.92 -17.59
CA ASN A 139 7.50 -2.52 -18.36
C ASN A 139 8.18 -1.58 -19.36
N LEU A 140 7.76 -0.31 -19.42
CA LEU A 140 8.36 0.70 -20.29
C LEU A 140 9.44 1.49 -19.54
N ASN A 141 10.48 1.91 -20.23
CA ASN A 141 11.60 2.61 -19.64
C ASN A 141 11.35 4.13 -19.63
N TYR A 142 11.17 4.68 -18.44
CA TYR A 142 11.07 6.11 -18.18
C TYR A 142 12.48 6.72 -18.07
N SER A 143 12.64 7.92 -18.60
CA SER A 143 13.83 8.74 -18.33
C SER A 143 13.73 9.38 -16.93
N ILE A 144 14.79 9.29 -16.13
CA ILE A 144 14.87 9.93 -14.82
C ILE A 144 16.13 10.80 -14.77
N GLU A 145 15.98 12.12 -14.76
CA GLU A 145 17.09 13.07 -14.73
C GLU A 145 17.50 13.39 -13.28
N ALA A 146 18.08 12.41 -12.59
CA ALA A 146 18.62 12.57 -11.24
C ALA A 146 19.94 11.80 -11.09
N PRO A 147 20.84 12.17 -10.16
CA PRO A 147 21.95 11.32 -9.72
C PRO A 147 21.46 9.95 -9.25
N ALA A 148 22.30 8.92 -9.36
CA ALA A 148 21.94 7.56 -8.95
C ALA A 148 21.69 7.44 -7.43
N ASP A 149 22.44 8.21 -6.63
CA ASP A 149 22.30 8.24 -5.18
C ASP A 149 22.06 9.67 -4.71
N LEU A 150 21.02 9.84 -3.91
CA LEU A 150 20.57 11.10 -3.33
C LEU A 150 20.46 10.92 -1.82
N SER A 151 21.03 11.84 -1.04
CA SER A 151 20.97 11.83 0.42
C SER A 151 20.36 13.13 0.93
N LEU A 152 19.38 13.01 1.83
CA LEU A 152 18.62 14.12 2.40
C LEU A 152 18.91 14.23 3.90
N GLY A 153 19.20 15.43 4.37
CA GLY A 153 19.12 15.78 5.79
C GLY A 153 17.67 15.94 6.26
N VAL A 154 17.48 16.05 7.59
CA VAL A 154 16.15 16.14 8.21
C VAL A 154 15.28 17.26 7.61
N ASN A 155 15.87 18.41 7.31
CA ASN A 155 15.14 19.58 6.80
C ASN A 155 15.16 19.69 5.28
N ASP A 156 15.71 18.70 4.58
CA ASP A 156 15.84 18.72 3.13
C ASP A 156 14.61 18.11 2.46
N SER A 157 14.39 18.53 1.21
CA SER A 157 13.43 17.89 0.32
C SER A 157 13.98 17.86 -1.10
N ILE A 158 13.57 16.88 -1.89
CA ILE A 158 13.97 16.76 -3.29
C ILE A 158 12.82 16.28 -4.14
N VAL A 159 12.82 16.71 -5.39
CA VAL A 159 11.88 16.27 -6.41
C VAL A 159 12.61 15.37 -7.39
N VAL A 160 12.06 14.19 -7.64
CA VAL A 160 12.53 13.30 -8.71
C VAL A 160 11.39 13.09 -9.70
N VAL A 161 11.68 13.26 -10.98
CA VAL A 161 10.68 13.16 -12.06
C VAL A 161 11.09 12.03 -13.00
N ALA A 162 10.18 11.08 -13.21
CA ALA A 162 10.27 10.06 -14.24
C ALA A 162 9.38 10.45 -15.42
N ARG A 163 9.93 10.47 -16.64
CA ARG A 163 9.20 10.86 -17.85
C ARG A 163 9.20 9.75 -18.89
N LEU A 164 8.04 9.45 -19.43
CA LEU A 164 7.85 8.60 -20.60
C LEU A 164 7.34 9.46 -21.75
N ASP A 165 8.20 9.68 -22.74
CA ASP A 165 7.85 10.34 -24.00
C ASP A 165 7.40 9.30 -25.02
N LEU A 166 6.19 9.46 -25.55
CA LEU A 166 5.63 8.60 -26.58
C LEU A 166 5.89 9.21 -27.95
N ALA A 167 6.12 8.38 -28.96
CA ALA A 167 6.25 8.87 -30.33
C ALA A 167 4.94 9.51 -30.79
N ALA A 168 5.04 10.62 -31.54
CA ALA A 168 3.88 11.24 -32.16
C ALA A 168 3.17 10.21 -33.06
N THR A 169 1.86 10.09 -32.89
CA THR A 169 1.02 9.20 -33.70
C THR A 169 0.83 9.84 -35.08
N GLY A 170 1.77 9.56 -36.00
CA GLY A 170 1.77 10.02 -37.39
C GLY A 170 2.22 8.89 -38.34
N SER A 171 1.32 8.51 -39.25
CA SER A 171 1.46 7.60 -40.41
C SER A 171 2.55 6.52 -40.33
N SER A 172 2.12 5.29 -40.05
CA SER A 172 2.83 4.08 -40.47
C SER A 172 2.83 3.97 -41.99
N ASP A 173 3.69 4.74 -42.68
CA ASP A 173 4.16 4.38 -44.01
C ASP A 173 5.54 3.76 -43.87
N ALA A 174 5.53 2.44 -43.67
CA ALA A 174 6.70 1.61 -43.86
C ALA A 174 6.85 1.28 -45.36
N SER A 175 7.41 2.21 -46.13
CA SER A 175 8.14 2.01 -47.41
C SER A 175 8.40 3.41 -47.98
N ASP A 176 9.62 3.95 -48.01
CA ASP A 176 10.64 3.55 -48.96
C ASP A 176 11.92 4.33 -48.60
N SER A 177 13.03 3.64 -48.35
CA SER A 177 14.33 4.30 -48.20
C SER A 177 14.99 4.40 -49.57
N THR A 178 14.84 5.54 -50.25
CA THR A 178 15.80 5.94 -51.29
C THR A 178 16.04 7.45 -51.30
N ASN A 179 17.29 7.80 -50.94
CA ASN A 179 18.11 8.93 -51.39
C ASN A 179 17.75 10.40 -51.10
N ALA A 180 18.67 11.01 -50.34
CA ALA A 180 19.44 12.23 -50.62
C ALA A 180 18.74 13.61 -50.65
N ALA A 181 19.16 14.43 -49.68
CA ALA A 181 19.47 15.86 -49.74
C ALA A 181 18.53 16.78 -50.54
N ASP A 182 17.70 17.56 -49.83
CA ASP A 182 17.57 18.99 -50.13
C ASP A 182 17.13 19.79 -48.90
N THR A 183 17.79 20.94 -48.72
CA THR A 183 17.55 21.93 -47.67
C THR A 183 16.66 23.03 -48.22
N THR A 184 15.39 23.07 -47.85
CA THR A 184 14.59 24.30 -47.90
C THR A 184 13.54 24.36 -46.79
N ASN A 185 13.67 25.41 -45.96
CA ASN A 185 12.64 25.95 -45.09
C ASN A 185 11.27 25.99 -45.80
N THR A 186 10.30 25.25 -45.25
CA THR A 186 8.88 25.54 -45.47
C THR A 186 8.19 25.49 -44.11
N ALA A 187 7.78 26.67 -43.64
CA ALA A 187 6.88 26.79 -42.52
C ALA A 187 5.47 26.30 -42.92
N ALA A 188 4.74 25.78 -41.92
CA ALA A 188 3.35 25.31 -41.95
C ALA A 188 3.14 23.82 -42.32
N ASP A 189 3.30 22.95 -41.31
CA ASP A 189 2.29 21.95 -41.03
C ASP A 189 2.04 21.89 -39.51
N THR A 190 1.02 22.61 -39.03
CA THR A 190 0.64 22.70 -37.61
C THR A 190 -0.27 21.55 -37.14
N ASN A 191 -0.26 20.41 -37.83
CA ASN A 191 -1.00 19.20 -37.43
C ASN A 191 -0.08 18.03 -37.05
N ALA A 192 1.14 18.31 -36.58
CA ALA A 192 1.88 17.30 -35.81
C ALA A 192 1.19 17.15 -34.44
N SER A 193 0.49 16.04 -34.24
CA SER A 193 0.04 15.62 -32.92
C SER A 193 1.25 15.69 -31.98
N SER A 194 1.21 16.60 -31.01
CA SER A 194 2.28 16.70 -30.01
C SER A 194 2.43 15.34 -29.35
N ALA A 195 3.65 14.80 -29.36
CA ALA A 195 4.02 13.55 -28.70
C ALA A 195 3.37 13.44 -27.32
N GLY A 196 2.67 12.33 -27.09
CA GLY A 196 2.06 12.04 -25.78
C GLY A 196 3.16 11.88 -24.73
N ARG A 197 2.89 12.27 -23.49
CA ARG A 197 3.85 12.16 -22.39
C ARG A 197 3.15 11.79 -21.09
N ILE A 198 3.80 10.91 -20.33
CA ILE A 198 3.45 10.58 -18.95
C ILE A 198 4.60 11.04 -18.05
N GLU A 199 4.32 11.86 -17.04
CA GLU A 199 5.29 12.24 -16.02
C GLU A 199 4.83 11.77 -14.64
N LYS A 200 5.71 11.08 -13.92
CA LYS A 200 5.55 10.74 -12.50
C LYS A 200 6.49 11.62 -11.69
N ARG A 201 5.96 12.38 -10.74
CA ARG A 201 6.72 13.28 -9.88
C ARG A 201 6.66 12.79 -8.44
N PHE A 202 7.82 12.55 -7.86
CA PHE A 202 8.00 12.15 -6.46
C PHE A 202 8.64 13.30 -5.68
N VAL A 203 8.09 13.62 -4.51
CA VAL A 203 8.65 14.61 -3.57
C VAL A 203 8.99 13.90 -2.28
N PHE A 204 10.28 13.82 -1.99
CA PHE A 204 10.79 13.21 -0.77
C PHE A 204 11.13 14.28 0.26
N HIS A 205 10.87 13.98 1.53
CA HIS A 205 11.18 14.83 2.67
C HIS A 205 12.02 14.04 3.67
N GLY A 206 13.02 14.69 4.28
CA GLY A 206 13.93 14.03 5.22
C GLY A 206 13.36 13.76 6.62
N ASN A 207 12.27 14.43 7.01
CA ASN A 207 11.71 14.37 8.37
C ASN A 207 10.41 13.55 8.51
N THR A 208 9.87 13.00 7.43
CA THR A 208 8.59 12.28 7.46
C THR A 208 8.60 11.05 6.55
N TYR A 209 7.76 10.06 6.84
CA TYR A 209 7.50 8.92 5.96
C TYR A 209 6.55 9.26 4.80
N ALA A 210 5.95 10.45 4.82
CA ALA A 210 5.09 10.94 3.75
C ALA A 210 5.91 11.49 2.57
N MET A 211 5.39 11.28 1.37
CA MET A 211 5.94 11.74 0.10
C MET A 211 4.85 12.41 -0.72
N GLY A 212 5.22 13.37 -1.56
CA GLY A 212 4.35 13.82 -2.64
C GLY A 212 4.44 12.86 -3.81
N PHE A 213 3.32 12.49 -4.41
CA PHE A 213 3.25 11.76 -5.66
C PHE A 213 2.31 12.48 -6.62
N SER A 214 2.70 12.65 -7.89
CA SER A 214 1.84 13.25 -8.89
C SER A 214 2.04 12.58 -10.24
N VAL A 215 0.96 12.48 -11.00
CA VAL A 215 0.96 11.96 -12.36
C VAL A 215 0.45 13.06 -13.27
N ALA A 216 1.19 13.34 -14.34
CA ALA A 216 0.77 14.24 -15.40
C ALA A 216 0.65 13.47 -16.72
N MET A 217 -0.55 13.47 -17.29
CA MET A 217 -0.84 12.93 -18.62
C MET A 217 -0.93 14.10 -19.59
N GLN A 218 0.00 14.18 -20.54
CA GLN A 218 0.13 15.28 -21.50
C GLN A 218 -0.11 14.77 -22.92
N ASN A 219 -1.04 15.38 -23.65
CA ASN A 219 -1.40 15.08 -25.03
C ASN A 219 -1.67 13.60 -25.30
N MET A 220 -2.23 12.90 -24.31
CA MET A 220 -2.51 11.47 -24.35
C MET A 220 -3.83 11.12 -25.07
N ALA A 221 -4.51 12.11 -25.68
CA ALA A 221 -5.81 11.90 -26.31
C ALA A 221 -5.77 10.96 -27.53
N SER A 222 -4.63 10.88 -28.23
CA SER A 222 -4.39 9.93 -29.32
C SER A 222 -4.04 8.52 -28.83
N GLU A 223 -3.66 8.38 -27.56
CA GLU A 223 -3.28 7.10 -26.97
C GLU A 223 -4.43 6.47 -26.19
N ILE A 224 -5.08 7.24 -25.31
CA ILE A 224 -6.15 6.78 -24.43
C ILE A 224 -7.47 6.64 -25.21
N GLY A 225 -8.01 5.43 -25.23
CA GLY A 225 -9.23 5.06 -25.94
C GLY A 225 -10.52 5.30 -25.15
N ASP A 226 -10.51 5.03 -23.84
CA ASP A 226 -11.71 5.03 -22.99
C ASP A 226 -11.88 6.29 -22.13
N GLY A 227 -11.03 7.30 -22.33
CA GLY A 227 -11.05 8.57 -21.59
C GLY A 227 -10.59 8.47 -20.14
N SER A 228 -9.87 7.41 -19.75
CA SER A 228 -9.36 7.22 -18.40
C SER A 228 -7.99 6.54 -18.36
N TYR A 229 -7.32 6.65 -17.23
CA TYR A 229 -6.10 5.92 -16.90
C TYR A 229 -6.18 5.44 -15.45
N ARG A 230 -5.37 4.45 -15.10
CA ARG A 230 -5.28 3.88 -13.76
C ARG A 230 -3.93 4.19 -13.14
N VAL A 231 -3.94 4.59 -11.88
CA VAL A 231 -2.78 4.51 -10.99
C VAL A 231 -2.89 3.21 -10.22
N THR A 232 -1.90 2.34 -10.33
CA THR A 232 -1.96 0.97 -9.79
C THR A 232 -1.01 0.78 -8.61
N TRP A 233 -1.44 0.00 -7.63
CA TRP A 233 -0.61 -0.55 -6.56
C TRP A 233 -0.84 -2.06 -6.50
N GLU A 234 0.11 -2.84 -7.01
CA GLU A 234 0.03 -4.31 -7.04
C GLU A 234 0.71 -4.94 -5.80
N ASN A 235 0.27 -6.15 -5.44
CA ASN A 235 0.88 -7.02 -4.41
C ASN A 235 0.81 -6.50 -2.96
N GLY A 236 0.04 -5.45 -2.68
CA GLY A 236 -0.13 -4.89 -1.33
C GLY A 236 1.18 -4.46 -0.66
N LEU A 237 1.31 -4.75 0.64
CA LEU A 237 2.54 -4.55 1.41
C LEU A 237 3.27 -5.89 1.58
N LYS A 238 4.60 -5.86 1.44
CA LYS A 238 5.42 -7.03 1.72
C LYS A 238 5.42 -7.35 3.21
N TYR A 239 5.17 -8.61 3.55
CA TYR A 239 5.14 -9.10 4.94
C TYR A 239 6.53 -9.09 5.58
N GLN A 240 6.58 -8.78 6.87
CA GLN A 240 7.82 -8.59 7.64
C GLN A 240 7.91 -9.49 8.88
N GLU A 241 6.78 -10.07 9.29
CA GLU A 241 6.67 -10.87 10.49
C GLU A 241 7.05 -12.33 10.24
N HIS A 242 7.48 -13.02 11.30
CA HIS A 242 7.74 -14.46 11.23
C HIS A 242 6.44 -15.26 11.06
N ASN A 243 5.37 -14.81 11.72
CA ASN A 243 4.06 -15.45 11.64
C ASN A 243 3.21 -14.78 10.57
N SER A 244 3.26 -15.32 9.34
CA SER A 244 2.52 -14.74 8.22
C SER A 244 1.00 -14.88 8.38
N VAL A 245 0.49 -15.88 9.10
CA VAL A 245 -0.95 -16.04 9.37
C VAL A 245 -1.49 -14.86 10.20
N ASP A 246 -0.75 -14.49 11.24
CA ASP A 246 -1.10 -13.36 12.11
C ASP A 246 -0.98 -12.02 11.37
N GLU A 247 0.07 -11.85 10.55
CA GLU A 247 0.19 -10.66 9.69
C GLU A 247 -0.92 -10.58 8.63
N SER A 248 -1.29 -11.72 8.02
CA SER A 248 -2.40 -11.83 7.07
C SER A 248 -3.72 -11.41 7.68
N SER A 249 -4.02 -11.84 8.91
CA SER A 249 -5.26 -11.46 9.61
C SER A 249 -5.45 -9.95 9.87
N LYS A 250 -4.42 -9.15 9.58
CA LYS A 250 -4.41 -7.69 9.70
C LYS A 250 -4.18 -6.99 8.36
N ALA A 251 -3.93 -7.74 7.30
CA ALA A 251 -3.79 -7.21 5.95
C ALA A 251 -5.18 -6.90 5.38
N LYS A 252 -5.37 -5.68 4.87
CA LYS A 252 -6.64 -5.25 4.28
C LYS A 252 -6.45 -3.97 3.47
N VAL A 253 -7.43 -3.68 2.62
CA VAL A 253 -7.55 -2.39 1.93
C VAL A 253 -8.74 -1.63 2.50
N MET A 254 -8.53 -0.36 2.83
CA MET A 254 -9.56 0.55 3.34
C MET A 254 -9.67 1.77 2.42
N ILE A 255 -10.88 2.18 2.06
CA ILE A 255 -11.13 3.31 1.16
C ILE A 255 -12.17 4.21 1.79
N ALA A 256 -11.80 5.44 2.14
CA ALA A 256 -12.77 6.46 2.54
C ALA A 256 -13.44 7.08 1.31
N THR A 257 -14.76 6.99 1.26
CA THR A 257 -15.60 7.58 0.23
C THR A 257 -16.82 8.24 0.85
N GLY A 258 -16.90 9.57 0.74
CA GLY A 258 -17.95 10.35 1.40
C GLY A 258 -17.88 10.22 2.93
N ASP A 259 -18.91 9.61 3.52
CA ASP A 259 -19.04 9.38 4.97
C ASP A 259 -18.79 7.90 5.37
N GLU A 260 -18.40 7.07 4.41
CA GLU A 260 -18.21 5.62 4.60
C GLU A 260 -16.76 5.21 4.37
N ILE A 261 -16.34 4.13 5.04
CA ILE A 261 -15.06 3.46 4.80
C ILE A 261 -15.38 2.06 4.27
N LEU A 262 -15.10 1.83 3.00
CA LEU A 262 -15.14 0.50 2.42
C LEU A 262 -13.90 -0.28 2.88
N THR A 263 -14.09 -1.51 3.35
CA THR A 263 -12.99 -2.40 3.75
C THR A 263 -13.03 -3.67 2.91
N VAL A 264 -11.91 -4.01 2.28
CA VAL A 264 -11.72 -5.24 1.52
C VAL A 264 -10.70 -6.10 2.25
N ASP A 265 -11.15 -7.28 2.67
CA ASP A 265 -10.40 -8.26 3.45
C ASP A 265 -10.57 -9.63 2.79
N ALA A 266 -9.47 -10.22 2.34
CA ALA A 266 -9.45 -11.49 1.61
C ALA A 266 -9.42 -12.68 2.59
N THR A 267 -10.49 -12.91 3.33
CA THR A 267 -10.53 -13.94 4.36
C THR A 267 -10.55 -15.38 3.81
N SER A 268 -11.02 -15.57 2.58
CA SER A 268 -11.18 -16.89 1.96
C SER A 268 -9.92 -17.29 1.19
N THR A 269 -9.32 -18.42 1.56
CA THR A 269 -8.14 -18.97 0.87
C THR A 269 -8.48 -19.37 -0.57
N ASP A 270 -7.62 -18.96 -1.52
CA ASP A 270 -7.71 -19.21 -2.96
C ASP A 270 -8.97 -18.66 -3.65
N GLU A 271 -9.77 -17.84 -2.96
CA GLU A 271 -10.94 -17.17 -3.51
C GLU A 271 -10.71 -15.65 -3.57
N PRO A 272 -10.67 -15.04 -4.78
CA PRO A 272 -10.46 -13.61 -4.90
C PRO A 272 -11.65 -12.83 -4.35
N THR A 273 -11.37 -11.89 -3.45
CA THR A 273 -12.34 -10.91 -2.96
C THR A 273 -12.20 -9.65 -3.78
N ARG A 274 -13.29 -9.18 -4.37
CA ARG A 274 -13.29 -7.99 -5.24
C ARG A 274 -14.32 -6.98 -4.76
N ASP A 275 -13.92 -5.73 -4.75
CA ASP A 275 -14.84 -4.63 -4.49
C ASP A 275 -14.50 -3.40 -5.33
N THR A 276 -15.44 -2.47 -5.40
CA THR A 276 -15.30 -1.23 -6.16
C THR A 276 -15.90 -0.07 -5.40
N ALA A 277 -15.05 0.83 -4.93
CA ALA A 277 -15.47 2.09 -4.35
C ALA A 277 -15.78 3.12 -5.46
N ARG A 278 -16.88 3.84 -5.27
CA ARG A 278 -17.31 4.96 -6.12
C ARG A 278 -17.68 6.15 -5.24
N GLY A 279 -17.70 7.33 -5.84
CA GLY A 279 -17.99 8.58 -5.13
C GLY A 279 -16.72 9.34 -4.77
N PRO A 280 -16.82 10.35 -3.87
CA PRO A 280 -15.70 11.22 -3.54
C PRO A 280 -14.65 10.47 -2.72
N ILE A 281 -13.65 9.91 -3.40
CA ILE A 281 -12.55 9.18 -2.77
C ILE A 281 -11.65 10.15 -2.02
N GLN A 282 -11.55 9.99 -0.71
CA GLN A 282 -10.78 10.87 0.19
C GLN A 282 -9.39 10.31 0.48
N TRP A 283 -9.27 8.99 0.66
CA TRP A 283 -8.01 8.28 0.80
C TRP A 283 -8.20 6.79 0.53
N ILE A 284 -7.10 6.14 0.17
CA ILE A 284 -7.01 4.70 -0.06
C ILE A 284 -5.84 4.19 0.75
N GLY A 285 -6.03 3.12 1.51
CA GLY A 285 -5.06 2.61 2.45
C GLY A 285 -4.90 1.12 2.35
N ILE A 286 -3.67 0.63 2.38
CA ILE A 286 -3.30 -0.78 2.42
C ILE A 286 -2.55 -0.99 3.73
N THR A 287 -2.99 -1.93 4.56
CA THR A 287 -2.35 -2.25 5.83
C THR A 287 -1.72 -3.63 5.82
N SER A 288 -0.71 -3.82 6.66
CA SER A 288 -0.39 -5.11 7.28
C SER A 288 -0.54 -4.95 8.80
N LYS A 289 0.02 -5.88 9.59
CA LYS A 289 -0.07 -5.81 11.06
C LYS A 289 0.49 -4.53 11.67
N TYR A 290 1.60 -4.01 11.15
CA TYR A 290 2.32 -2.87 11.75
C TYR A 290 2.63 -1.75 10.76
N PHE A 291 2.27 -1.90 9.49
CA PHE A 291 2.70 -0.99 8.43
C PHE A 291 1.52 -0.59 7.55
N VAL A 292 1.70 0.54 6.88
CA VAL A 292 0.69 1.16 6.02
C VAL A 292 1.31 1.74 4.76
N ALA A 293 0.59 1.58 3.65
CA ALA A 293 0.70 2.43 2.47
C ALA A 293 -0.63 3.15 2.27
N ALA A 294 -0.65 4.48 2.38
CA ALA A 294 -1.86 5.28 2.19
C ALA A 294 -1.68 6.34 1.12
N LEU A 295 -2.56 6.33 0.13
CA LEU A 295 -2.64 7.29 -0.96
C LEU A 295 -3.82 8.23 -0.71
N ARG A 296 -3.52 9.50 -0.43
CA ARG A 296 -4.51 10.55 -0.17
C ARG A 296 -4.45 11.61 -1.27
N PRO A 297 -5.45 11.72 -2.16
CA PRO A 297 -5.52 12.82 -3.11
C PRO A 297 -5.55 14.17 -2.39
N LEU A 298 -4.91 15.20 -2.96
CA LEU A 298 -4.88 16.54 -2.33
C LEU A 298 -6.27 17.20 -2.28
N THR A 299 -7.16 16.78 -3.17
CA THR A 299 -8.58 17.11 -3.20
C THR A 299 -9.36 15.83 -3.45
N PRO A 300 -10.50 15.57 -2.76
CA PRO A 300 -11.27 14.35 -2.96
C PRO A 300 -11.60 14.10 -4.44
N LEU A 301 -11.44 12.86 -4.89
CA LEU A 301 -11.67 12.49 -6.29
C LEU A 301 -13.16 12.18 -6.50
N THR A 302 -13.91 13.11 -7.07
CA THR A 302 -15.37 12.94 -7.26
C THR A 302 -15.75 11.98 -8.37
N ASP A 303 -14.89 11.88 -9.39
CA ASP A 303 -15.17 11.15 -10.64
C ASP A 303 -14.25 9.94 -10.80
N ALA A 304 -13.62 9.48 -9.71
CA ALA A 304 -12.75 8.32 -9.71
C ALA A 304 -13.51 7.05 -9.30
N THR A 305 -13.00 5.92 -9.77
CA THR A 305 -13.40 4.59 -9.30
C THR A 305 -12.18 3.90 -8.73
N VAL A 306 -12.28 3.30 -7.55
CA VAL A 306 -11.20 2.47 -7.00
C VAL A 306 -11.65 1.02 -7.06
N MET A 307 -10.92 0.19 -7.80
CA MET A 307 -11.17 -1.25 -7.87
C MET A 307 -10.10 -1.94 -7.03
N VAL A 308 -10.53 -2.94 -6.26
CA VAL A 308 -9.63 -3.72 -5.40
C VAL A 308 -9.86 -5.19 -5.66
N GLU A 309 -8.76 -5.94 -5.79
CA GLU A 309 -8.76 -7.39 -5.77
C GLU A 309 -7.80 -7.87 -4.68
N GLY A 310 -8.33 -8.59 -3.69
CA GLY A 310 -7.57 -9.26 -2.66
C GLY A 310 -7.57 -10.76 -2.88
N VAL A 311 -6.41 -11.41 -2.73
CA VAL A 311 -6.28 -12.86 -2.82
C VAL A 311 -5.46 -13.38 -1.66
N ASN A 312 -6.01 -14.35 -0.93
CA ASN A 312 -5.30 -15.07 0.12
C ASN A 312 -4.76 -16.37 -0.43
N ARG A 313 -3.45 -16.60 -0.26
CA ARG A 313 -2.79 -17.83 -0.72
C ARG A 313 -2.04 -18.50 0.43
N PRO A 314 -2.02 -19.83 0.46
CA PRO A 314 -1.12 -20.58 1.34
C PRO A 314 0.34 -20.20 1.07
N ALA A 315 1.11 -20.07 2.14
CA ALA A 315 2.55 -19.88 2.11
C ALA A 315 3.26 -21.05 2.80
N ASP A 316 4.59 -21.10 2.67
CA ASP A 316 5.42 -22.17 3.24
C ASP A 316 5.17 -22.38 4.74
N SER A 317 5.38 -23.62 5.20
CA SER A 317 5.24 -23.99 6.61
C SER A 317 3.85 -23.73 7.23
N GLY A 318 2.79 -23.75 6.41
CA GLY A 318 1.42 -23.52 6.86
C GLY A 318 1.10 -22.03 7.06
N GLY A 319 1.87 -21.14 6.46
CA GLY A 319 1.59 -19.71 6.44
C GLY A 319 0.40 -19.35 5.54
N GLN A 320 -0.08 -18.13 5.68
CA GLN A 320 -1.00 -17.47 4.74
C GLN A 320 -0.42 -16.12 4.34
N VAL A 321 -0.69 -15.70 3.10
CA VAL A 321 -0.34 -14.37 2.60
C VAL A 321 -1.49 -13.83 1.76
N GLU A 322 -2.00 -12.67 2.16
CA GLU A 322 -2.92 -11.88 1.36
C GLU A 322 -2.17 -10.83 0.54
N THR A 323 -2.42 -10.85 -0.77
CA THR A 323 -1.97 -9.84 -1.72
C THR A 323 -3.15 -9.01 -2.20
N TYR A 324 -2.94 -7.70 -2.34
CA TYR A 324 -3.98 -6.77 -2.78
C TYR A 324 -3.51 -5.96 -3.98
N ASP A 325 -4.31 -5.96 -5.04
CA ASP A 325 -4.14 -5.10 -6.21
C ASP A 325 -5.18 -3.98 -6.14
N VAL A 326 -4.71 -2.73 -6.21
CA VAL A 326 -5.53 -1.53 -6.07
C VAL A 326 -5.37 -0.65 -7.30
N ASP A 327 -6.49 -0.40 -7.98
CA ASP A 327 -6.56 0.38 -9.21
C ASP A 327 -7.38 1.65 -9.01
N VAL A 328 -6.72 2.81 -9.06
CA VAL A 328 -7.39 4.11 -9.01
C VAL A 328 -7.64 4.60 -10.43
N ARG A 329 -8.86 4.38 -10.94
CA ARG A 329 -9.28 4.86 -12.26
C ARG A 329 -9.62 6.35 -12.22
N LEU A 330 -8.85 7.14 -12.96
CA LEU A 330 -8.94 8.60 -13.05
C LEU A 330 -9.39 9.02 -14.46
N PRO A 331 -10.22 10.07 -14.58
CA PRO A 331 -10.60 10.60 -15.88
C PRO A 331 -9.43 11.33 -16.55
N TYR A 332 -9.38 11.27 -17.88
CA TYR A 332 -8.52 12.07 -18.74
C TYR A 332 -9.41 12.88 -19.68
N ARG A 333 -9.52 14.19 -19.45
CA ARG A 333 -10.45 15.06 -20.18
C ARG A 333 -9.76 16.15 -20.99
N ASP A 334 -8.62 16.62 -20.51
CA ASP A 334 -7.89 17.75 -21.06
C ASP A 334 -6.55 17.33 -21.67
N ALA A 335 -5.96 18.22 -22.47
CA ALA A 335 -4.63 17.99 -23.05
C ALA A 335 -3.52 17.86 -21.98
N LEU A 336 -3.72 18.41 -20.78
CA LEU A 336 -2.87 18.20 -19.62
C LEU A 336 -3.77 17.84 -18.44
N GLN A 337 -3.67 16.59 -17.99
CA GLN A 337 -4.34 16.12 -16.78
C GLN A 337 -3.30 15.88 -15.70
N VAL A 338 -3.34 16.62 -14.60
CA VAL A 338 -2.47 16.41 -13.44
C VAL A 338 -3.29 15.92 -12.26
N GLN A 339 -2.89 14.79 -11.69
CA GLN A 339 -3.43 14.30 -10.43
C GLN A 339 -2.32 14.25 -9.38
N SER A 340 -2.58 14.83 -8.21
CA SER A 340 -1.62 14.88 -7.10
C SER A 340 -2.15 14.15 -5.86
N PHE A 341 -1.25 13.47 -5.18
CA PHE A 341 -1.47 12.69 -3.98
C PHE A 341 -0.39 13.00 -2.94
N ALA A 342 -0.78 12.95 -1.67
CA ALA A 342 0.14 12.62 -0.60
C ALA A 342 0.18 11.08 -0.46
N LEU A 343 1.37 10.53 -0.27
CA LEU A 343 1.61 9.10 -0.12
C LEU A 343 2.35 8.85 1.20
N LEU A 344 1.75 8.10 2.11
CA LEU A 344 2.40 7.61 3.32
C LEU A 344 2.84 6.17 3.08
N VAL A 345 4.12 5.84 3.30
CA VAL A 345 4.61 4.44 3.33
C VAL A 345 5.45 4.30 4.58
N GLY A 346 4.99 3.54 5.58
CA GLY A 346 5.63 3.56 6.88
C GLY A 346 4.92 2.75 7.97
N PRO A 347 5.28 2.98 9.25
CA PRO A 347 4.61 2.35 10.37
C PRO A 347 3.15 2.80 10.46
N LEU A 348 2.25 1.87 10.81
CA LEU A 348 0.87 2.17 11.17
C LEU A 348 0.85 2.67 12.63
N ASP A 349 1.30 3.92 12.82
CA ASP A 349 1.32 4.64 14.08
C ASP A 349 0.17 5.66 14.14
N TYR A 350 -0.44 5.84 15.31
CA TYR A 350 -1.62 6.69 15.45
C TYR A 350 -1.34 8.17 15.17
N ASP A 351 -0.27 8.73 15.72
CA ASP A 351 0.04 10.15 15.56
C ASP A 351 0.38 10.43 14.09
N LEU A 352 1.18 9.54 13.47
CA LEU A 352 1.50 9.63 12.05
C LEU A 352 0.26 9.51 11.15
N ALA A 353 -0.63 8.55 11.44
CA ALA A 353 -1.87 8.36 10.68
C ALA A 353 -2.83 9.54 10.86
N LYS A 354 -2.93 10.11 12.07
CA LYS A 354 -3.75 11.29 12.37
C LYS A 354 -3.26 12.53 11.66
N ASP A 355 -1.96 12.81 11.71
CA ASP A 355 -1.35 13.93 11.00
C ASP A 355 -1.50 13.79 9.48
N PHE A 356 -1.44 12.55 8.98
CA PHE A 356 -1.69 12.23 7.57
C PHE A 356 -3.20 12.17 7.22
N GLY A 357 -4.11 12.26 8.18
CA GLY A 357 -5.56 12.24 7.95
C GLY A 357 -6.15 10.88 7.55
N VAL A 358 -5.59 9.79 8.09
CA VAL A 358 -6.03 8.39 7.89
C VAL A 358 -6.10 7.63 9.23
N ALA A 359 -6.41 8.33 10.32
CA ALA A 359 -6.43 7.77 11.68
C ALA A 359 -7.41 6.59 11.84
N GLU A 360 -8.43 6.52 11.00
CA GLU A 360 -9.43 5.46 10.95
C GLU A 360 -8.86 4.11 10.51
N MET A 361 -7.69 4.09 9.89
CA MET A 361 -6.98 2.84 9.56
C MET A 361 -6.36 2.16 10.79
N VAL A 362 -6.18 2.91 11.89
CA VAL A 362 -5.62 2.36 13.12
C VAL A 362 -6.71 1.61 13.87
N ASP A 363 -6.62 0.29 13.82
CA ASP A 363 -7.52 -0.61 14.51
C ASP A 363 -7.21 -0.65 16.02
N PHE A 364 -8.12 -0.11 16.83
CA PHE A 364 -8.04 -0.15 18.29
C PHE A 364 -8.81 -1.35 18.90
N GLY A 365 -9.36 -2.24 18.07
CA GLY A 365 -10.19 -3.36 18.48
C GLY A 365 -11.67 -2.99 18.60
N TRP A 366 -12.25 -3.06 19.80
CA TRP A 366 -13.67 -2.77 20.01
C TRP A 366 -13.94 -1.25 19.90
N ASP A 367 -14.05 -0.76 18.67
CA ASP A 367 -14.03 0.68 18.34
C ASP A 367 -14.99 1.54 19.16
N PHE A 368 -16.17 1.04 19.53
CA PHE A 368 -17.14 1.84 20.29
C PHE A 368 -16.74 2.11 21.74
N ILE A 369 -16.04 1.17 22.40
CA ILE A 369 -15.66 1.27 23.82
C ILE A 369 -14.16 1.57 23.97
N VAL A 370 -13.34 0.90 23.16
CA VAL A 370 -11.89 0.91 23.30
C VAL A 370 -11.27 2.09 22.58
N ARG A 371 -11.82 2.61 21.47
CA ARG A 371 -11.21 3.74 20.77
C ARG A 371 -11.20 5.03 21.60
N PRO A 372 -12.29 5.47 22.26
CA PRO A 372 -12.24 6.65 23.12
C PRO A 372 -11.31 6.47 24.33
N ILE A 373 -11.30 5.29 24.95
CA ILE A 373 -10.40 4.99 26.07
C ILE A 373 -8.94 4.93 25.58
N GLY A 374 -8.71 4.33 24.42
CA GLY A 374 -7.43 4.20 23.74
C GLY A 374 -6.82 5.55 23.42
N GLU A 375 -7.57 6.39 22.69
CA GLU A 375 -7.14 7.71 22.24
C GLU A 375 -7.00 8.70 23.40
N TYR A 376 -7.99 8.81 24.29
CA TYR A 376 -8.03 9.88 25.29
C TYR A 376 -7.42 9.51 26.65
N VAL A 377 -7.21 8.22 26.93
CA VAL A 377 -6.69 7.76 28.23
C VAL A 377 -5.41 6.96 28.07
N MET A 378 -5.42 5.89 27.27
CA MET A 378 -4.29 4.96 27.17
C MET A 378 -3.07 5.60 26.51
N LEU A 379 -3.19 6.04 25.25
CA LEU A 379 -2.08 6.62 24.47
C LEU A 379 -1.39 7.78 25.20
N PRO A 380 -2.09 8.84 25.65
CA PRO A 380 -1.43 9.96 26.32
C PRO A 380 -0.75 9.52 27.64
N PHE A 381 -1.34 8.57 28.35
CA PHE A 381 -0.76 8.04 29.58
C PHE A 381 0.49 7.19 29.32
N PHE A 382 0.48 6.33 28.30
CA PHE A 382 1.64 5.55 27.87
C PHE A 382 2.79 6.47 27.41
N GLN A 383 2.49 7.49 26.60
CA GLN A 383 3.47 8.48 26.16
C GLN A 383 4.06 9.28 27.35
N PHE A 384 3.21 9.69 28.30
CA PHE A 384 3.65 10.35 29.53
C PHE A 384 4.58 9.47 30.36
N LEU A 385 4.21 8.20 30.62
CA LEU A 385 5.06 7.27 31.37
C LEU A 385 6.36 6.97 30.64
N HIS A 386 6.32 6.82 29.31
CA HIS A 386 7.52 6.57 28.51
C HIS A 386 8.51 7.74 28.54
N THR A 387 8.03 8.96 28.84
CA THR A 387 8.90 10.12 29.06
C THR A 387 9.83 9.94 30.27
N PHE A 388 9.41 9.17 31.29
CA PHE A 388 10.22 8.86 32.48
C PHE A 388 10.86 7.47 32.44
N ILE A 389 10.20 6.53 31.75
CA ILE A 389 10.54 5.11 31.74
C ILE A 389 10.78 4.68 30.28
N GLY A 390 12.04 4.61 29.86
CA GLY A 390 12.39 4.22 28.48
C GLY A 390 12.17 2.75 28.12
N ASN A 391 11.48 1.97 28.97
CA ASN A 391 11.20 0.55 28.74
C ASN A 391 9.68 0.28 28.84
N PHE A 392 9.07 -0.06 27.70
CA PHE A 392 7.64 -0.34 27.60
C PHE A 392 7.14 -1.47 28.51
N GLY A 393 7.97 -2.48 28.83
CA GLY A 393 7.59 -3.55 29.75
C GLY A 393 7.31 -3.04 31.16
N ILE A 394 8.14 -2.11 31.65
CA ILE A 394 7.92 -1.47 32.96
C ILE A 394 6.73 -0.52 32.89
N VAL A 395 6.59 0.21 31.78
CA VAL A 395 5.42 1.08 31.55
C VAL A 395 4.12 0.27 31.65
N ILE A 396 4.05 -0.92 31.04
CA ILE A 396 2.88 -1.81 31.12
C ILE A 396 2.63 -2.27 32.56
N ILE A 397 3.67 -2.60 33.32
CA ILE A 397 3.52 -2.98 34.74
C ILE A 397 2.94 -1.81 35.54
N VAL A 398 3.51 -0.61 35.40
CA VAL A 398 3.02 0.59 36.09
C VAL A 398 1.59 0.92 35.68
N PHE A 399 1.30 0.85 34.38
CA PHE A 399 -0.04 1.04 33.84
C PHE A 399 -1.04 0.08 34.46
N SER A 400 -0.72 -1.22 34.51
CA SER A 400 -1.58 -2.25 35.10
C SER A 400 -1.86 -1.99 36.58
N LEU A 401 -0.86 -1.51 37.34
CA LEU A 401 -1.02 -1.15 38.76
C LEU A 401 -1.93 0.08 38.93
N VAL A 402 -1.77 1.09 38.09
CA VAL A 402 -2.58 2.32 38.13
C VAL A 402 -4.04 2.01 37.79
N ILE A 403 -4.30 1.24 36.73
CA ILE A 403 -5.67 0.82 36.40
C ILE A 403 -6.26 -0.05 37.50
N ARG A 404 -5.48 -0.97 38.08
CA ARG A 404 -5.95 -1.79 39.20
C ARG A 404 -6.32 -0.95 40.42
N LEU A 405 -5.55 0.09 40.72
CA LEU A 405 -5.85 1.03 41.81
C LEU A 405 -7.09 1.87 41.51
N LEU A 406 -7.24 2.33 40.27
CA LEU A 406 -8.37 3.17 39.84
C LEU A 406 -9.69 2.38 39.82
N LEU A 407 -9.65 1.14 39.34
CA LEU A 407 -10.79 0.22 39.33
C LEU A 407 -10.98 -0.53 40.65
N TRP A 408 -10.10 -0.30 41.63
CA TRP A 408 -10.19 -0.96 42.93
C TRP A 408 -11.56 -0.78 43.62
N PRO A 409 -12.18 0.42 43.62
CA PRO A 409 -13.50 0.62 44.24
C PRO A 409 -14.62 -0.19 43.58
N LEU A 410 -14.50 -0.49 42.29
CA LEU A 410 -15.45 -1.31 41.52
C LEU A 410 -15.21 -2.81 41.74
N SER A 411 -14.01 -3.19 42.20
CA SER A 411 -13.61 -4.58 42.44
C SER A 411 -13.91 -5.08 43.86
N ILE A 412 -14.30 -4.18 44.78
CA ILE A 412 -14.74 -4.57 46.12
C ILE A 412 -16.16 -5.14 45.97
N PRO A 413 -16.40 -6.43 46.28
CA PRO A 413 -17.75 -6.99 46.21
C PRO A 413 -18.66 -6.24 47.20
N GLN A 414 -19.75 -5.68 46.68
CA GLN A 414 -20.81 -5.03 47.48
C GLN A 414 -21.70 -6.04 48.19
#